data_AF-A0A928WY80-F1
#
_entry.id   AF-A0A928WY80-F1
#
_cell.length_a   1.000
_cell.length_b   1.000
_cell.length_c   1.000
_cell.angle_alpha   90.00
_cell.angle_beta   90.00
_cell.angle_gamma   90.00
#
_symmetry.space_group_name_H-M   'P 1'
#
loop_
_entity.id
_entity.type
_entity.pdbx_description
1 polymer ?
#
loop_
_entity_poly.entity_id
_entity_poly.type
_entity_poly.pdbx_seq_one_letter_code
_entity_poly.pdbx_strand_id
1 'polypeptide(L)'
;MQLSTRSLPEDVKLKFYAVLCGDESINDFEQWLYSSKQIEAVLHPDDYLNLLSLDYSSSLVRVNLIGILENLVSSGEYETYRVKQMLRDFLGQTKGIESSVKLLTEFYDLYCRGVSFLDSLGLNYGLSVVCLDVDSLAKRERYVESLLPDAKREARKVLHYLENGTVKILNTEQYSYYFRCLDHRRSD
;
A
#
# COMPACT_ATOMS: atom_id res chain seq x y z
N MET A 1 -30.55 -4.12 -5.44
CA MET A 1 -29.54 -3.73 -6.43
C MET A 1 -28.48 -4.80 -6.46
N GLN A 2 -28.39 -5.56 -7.55
CA GLN A 2 -27.32 -6.53 -7.75
C GLN A 2 -26.13 -5.80 -8.38
N LEU A 3 -25.07 -5.57 -7.60
CA LEU A 3 -23.78 -5.16 -8.14
C LEU A 3 -23.22 -6.37 -8.89
N SER A 4 -23.32 -6.35 -10.22
CA SER A 4 -22.72 -7.35 -11.08
C SER A 4 -21.20 -7.12 -11.05
N THR A 5 -20.52 -7.76 -10.10
CA THR A 5 -19.06 -7.65 -9.90
C THR A 5 -18.33 -8.34 -11.05
N ARG A 6 -18.14 -7.63 -12.16
CA ARG A 6 -16.97 -7.90 -13.01
C ARG A 6 -15.76 -7.43 -12.22
N SER A 7 -14.94 -8.36 -11.74
CA SER A 7 -13.63 -8.00 -11.21
C SER A 7 -12.86 -7.26 -12.29
N LEU A 8 -12.31 -6.09 -11.96
CA LEU A 8 -11.44 -5.34 -12.86
C LEU A 8 -10.28 -6.23 -13.34
N PRO A 9 -9.84 -6.12 -14.61
CA PRO A 9 -8.60 -6.70 -15.08
C PRO A 9 -7.41 -6.23 -14.24
N GLU A 10 -6.40 -7.10 -14.10
CA GLU A 10 -5.26 -6.85 -13.23
C GLU A 10 -4.45 -5.61 -13.66
N ASP A 11 -4.28 -5.40 -14.96
CA ASP A 11 -3.60 -4.22 -15.52
C ASP A 11 -4.30 -2.91 -15.16
N VAL A 12 -5.65 -2.89 -15.18
CA VAL A 12 -6.45 -1.74 -14.76
C VAL A 12 -6.31 -1.51 -13.26
N LYS A 13 -6.37 -2.58 -12.45
CA LYS A 13 -6.17 -2.49 -10.98
C LYS A 13 -4.80 -1.92 -10.65
N LEU A 14 -3.74 -2.42 -11.29
CA LEU A 14 -2.37 -1.94 -11.07
C LEU A 14 -2.22 -0.46 -11.43
N LYS A 15 -2.88 0.01 -12.50
CA LYS A 15 -2.89 1.43 -12.84
C LYS A 15 -3.55 2.27 -11.76
N PHE A 16 -4.69 1.82 -11.22
CA PHE A 16 -5.38 2.52 -10.13
C PHE A 16 -4.55 2.54 -8.85
N TYR A 17 -3.92 1.41 -8.51
CA TYR A 17 -3.04 1.33 -7.34
C TYR A 17 -1.83 2.25 -7.45
N ALA A 18 -1.23 2.39 -8.64
CA ALA A 18 -0.11 3.30 -8.87
C ALA A 18 -0.52 4.77 -8.62
N VAL A 19 -1.72 5.18 -9.04
CA VAL A 19 -2.25 6.52 -8.74
C VAL A 19 -2.49 6.70 -7.24
N LEU A 20 -3.13 5.72 -6.60
CA LEU A 20 -3.42 5.75 -5.17
C LEU A 20 -2.15 5.79 -4.31
N CYS A 21 -1.06 5.16 -4.74
CA CYS A 21 0.25 5.23 -4.09
C CYS A 21 1.03 6.51 -4.43
N GLY A 22 0.62 7.26 -5.46
CA GLY A 22 1.33 8.43 -5.96
C GLY A 22 2.53 8.10 -6.87
N ASP A 23 2.68 6.85 -7.31
CA ASP A 23 3.71 6.40 -8.24
C ASP A 23 3.38 6.84 -9.69
N GLU A 24 2.10 7.06 -9.99
CA GLU A 24 1.61 7.57 -11.26
C GLU A 24 1.21 9.04 -11.13
N SER A 25 1.63 9.87 -12.08
CA SER A 25 1.20 11.27 -12.13
C SER A 25 -0.24 11.39 -12.63
N ILE A 26 -0.94 12.43 -12.19
CA ILE A 26 -2.35 12.64 -12.57
C ILE A 26 -2.48 12.88 -14.09
N ASN A 27 -1.51 13.57 -14.68
CA ASN A 27 -1.46 13.81 -16.12
C ASN A 27 -1.25 12.51 -16.91
N ASP A 28 -0.35 11.63 -16.46
CA ASP A 28 -0.12 10.35 -17.13
C ASP A 28 -1.34 9.42 -17.00
N PHE A 29 -2.03 9.45 -15.85
CA PHE A 29 -3.29 8.76 -15.65
C PHE A 29 -4.40 9.29 -16.58
N GLU A 30 -4.56 10.60 -16.69
CA GLU A 30 -5.55 11.24 -17.57
C GLU A 30 -5.32 10.83 -19.04
N GLN A 31 -4.08 10.94 -19.51
CA GLN A 31 -3.71 10.55 -20.88
C GLN A 31 -4.00 9.07 -21.15
N TRP A 32 -3.70 8.21 -20.18
CA TRP A 32 -4.03 6.80 -20.25
C TRP A 32 -5.54 6.56 -20.29
N LEU A 33 -6.31 7.24 -19.45
CA LEU A 33 -7.77 7.13 -19.38
C LEU A 33 -8.42 7.45 -20.73
N TYR A 34 -8.03 8.56 -21.37
CA TYR A 34 -8.56 8.97 -22.67
C TYR A 34 -8.12 8.09 -23.83
N SER A 35 -7.00 7.39 -23.69
CA SER A 35 -6.46 6.53 -24.75
C SER A 35 -6.94 5.07 -24.64
N SER A 36 -7.44 4.66 -23.48
CA SER A 36 -7.79 3.27 -23.19
C SER A 36 -9.22 2.95 -23.60
N LYS A 37 -9.40 2.09 -24.60
CA LYS A 37 -10.72 1.51 -24.95
C LYS A 37 -11.14 0.39 -24.00
N GLN A 38 -10.18 -0.17 -23.25
CA GLN A 38 -10.41 -1.29 -22.35
C GLN A 38 -11.20 -0.86 -21.12
N ILE A 39 -10.89 0.32 -20.57
CA ILE A 39 -11.54 0.82 -19.35
C ILE A 39 -13.02 1.15 -19.57
N GLU A 40 -13.37 1.69 -20.74
CA GLU A 40 -14.76 1.93 -21.17
C GLU A 40 -15.59 0.64 -21.19
N ALA A 41 -14.99 -0.48 -21.61
CA ALA A 41 -15.68 -1.78 -21.69
C ALA A 41 -15.78 -2.51 -20.34
N VAL A 42 -14.93 -2.15 -19.38
CA VAL A 42 -14.75 -2.86 -18.11
C VAL A 42 -15.49 -2.19 -16.97
N LEU A 43 -15.46 -0.86 -16.90
CA LEU A 43 -16.12 -0.11 -15.83
C LEU A 43 -17.62 -0.04 -16.04
N HIS A 44 -18.35 0.18 -14.94
CA HIS A 44 -19.74 0.60 -15.04
C HIS A 44 -19.80 1.96 -15.77
N PRO A 45 -20.80 2.20 -16.65
CA PRO A 45 -20.89 3.46 -17.38
C PRO A 45 -20.85 4.70 -16.49
N ASP A 46 -21.52 4.65 -15.34
CA ASP A 46 -21.52 5.77 -14.37
C ASP A 46 -20.14 6.00 -13.76
N ASP A 47 -19.41 4.94 -13.41
CA ASP A 47 -18.05 5.04 -12.86
C ASP A 47 -17.06 5.58 -13.89
N TYR A 48 -17.19 5.13 -15.14
CA TYR A 48 -16.39 5.63 -16.25
C TYR A 48 -16.68 7.12 -16.53
N LEU A 49 -17.95 7.50 -16.55
CA LEU A 49 -18.36 8.89 -16.73
C LEU A 49 -17.85 9.78 -15.58
N ASN A 50 -17.88 9.29 -14.33
CA ASN A 50 -17.33 10.01 -13.18
C ASN A 50 -15.84 10.31 -13.36
N LEU A 51 -15.05 9.35 -13.85
CA LEU A 51 -13.62 9.55 -14.13
C LEU A 51 -13.38 10.54 -15.27
N LEU A 52 -14.19 10.50 -16.34
CA LEU A 52 -14.08 11.42 -17.47
C LEU A 52 -14.53 12.85 -17.15
N SER A 53 -15.45 13.00 -16.19
CA SER A 53 -16.02 14.30 -15.80
C SER A 53 -15.16 15.06 -14.78
N LEU A 54 -14.06 14.48 -14.32
CA LEU A 54 -13.12 15.15 -13.43
C LEU A 54 -12.46 16.33 -14.12
N ASP A 55 -12.38 17.47 -13.43
CA ASP A 55 -11.54 18.58 -13.83
C ASP A 55 -10.08 18.28 -13.44
N TYR A 56 -9.31 17.71 -14.37
CA TYR A 56 -7.90 17.37 -14.17
C TYR A 56 -6.97 18.58 -14.00
N SER A 57 -7.44 19.78 -14.32
CA SER A 57 -6.70 21.03 -14.10
C SER A 57 -6.85 21.59 -12.68
N SER A 58 -7.82 21.08 -11.92
CA SER A 58 -8.13 21.54 -10.57
C SER A 58 -7.03 21.19 -9.57
N SER A 59 -6.77 22.08 -8.61
CA SER A 59 -5.90 21.77 -7.46
C SER A 59 -6.44 20.64 -6.56
N LEU A 60 -7.74 20.35 -6.64
CA LEU A 60 -8.41 19.30 -5.86
C LEU A 60 -8.54 17.97 -6.61
N VAL A 61 -8.10 17.89 -7.87
CA VAL A 61 -8.25 16.69 -8.71
C VAL A 61 -7.72 15.44 -8.01
N ARG A 62 -6.58 15.54 -7.31
CA ARG A 62 -5.98 14.40 -6.62
C ARG A 62 -6.92 13.79 -5.59
N VAL A 63 -7.55 14.63 -4.78
CA VAL A 63 -8.45 14.17 -3.71
C VAL A 63 -9.70 13.53 -4.30
N ASN A 64 -10.28 14.15 -5.32
CA ASN A 64 -11.47 13.64 -5.99
C ASN A 64 -11.19 12.31 -6.72
N LEU A 65 -10.06 12.23 -7.41
CA LEU A 65 -9.65 11.02 -8.12
C LEU A 65 -9.42 9.87 -7.14
N ILE A 66 -8.71 10.10 -6.03
CA ILE A 66 -8.51 9.09 -4.99
C ILE A 66 -9.86 8.58 -4.48
N GLY A 67 -10.80 9.47 -4.14
CA GLY A 67 -12.12 9.08 -3.65
C GLY A 67 -12.92 8.24 -4.66
N ILE A 68 -12.77 8.49 -5.96
CA ILE A 68 -13.39 7.64 -6.98
C ILE A 68 -12.69 6.28 -7.03
N LEU A 69 -11.36 6.26 -7.15
CA LEU A 69 -10.59 5.02 -7.30
C LEU A 69 -10.73 4.08 -6.10
N GLU A 70 -10.79 4.60 -4.88
CA GLU A 70 -11.02 3.81 -3.66
C GLU A 70 -12.36 3.05 -3.67
N ASN A 71 -13.39 3.58 -4.35
CA ASN A 71 -14.67 2.91 -4.52
C ASN A 71 -14.66 1.85 -5.62
N LEU A 72 -13.70 1.91 -6.54
CA LEU A 72 -13.57 0.98 -7.67
C LEU A 72 -12.69 -0.24 -7.36
N VAL A 73 -11.91 -0.19 -6.28
CA VAL A 73 -10.97 -1.25 -5.92
C VAL A 73 -11.26 -1.89 -4.58
N SER A 74 -10.84 -3.14 -4.41
CA SER A 74 -10.93 -3.85 -3.14
C SER A 74 -9.90 -3.27 -2.16
N SER A 75 -10.34 -2.73 -1.01
CA SER A 75 -9.43 -2.13 -0.03
C SER A 75 -8.34 -3.08 0.47
N GLY A 76 -8.66 -4.37 0.64
CA GLY A 76 -7.68 -5.39 0.99
C GLY A 76 -6.67 -5.70 -0.12
N GLU A 77 -7.07 -5.69 -1.39
CA GLU A 77 -6.15 -5.89 -2.52
C GLU A 77 -5.23 -4.68 -2.71
N TYR A 78 -5.79 -3.47 -2.62
CA TYR A 78 -5.01 -2.23 -2.66
C TYR A 78 -3.99 -2.17 -1.52
N GLU A 79 -4.43 -2.44 -0.29
CA GLU A 79 -3.53 -2.42 0.87
C GLU A 79 -2.44 -3.50 0.73
N THR A 80 -2.79 -4.69 0.23
CA THR A 80 -1.81 -5.74 -0.08
C THR A 80 -0.78 -5.26 -1.10
N TYR A 81 -1.20 -4.56 -2.16
CA TYR A 81 -0.29 -3.95 -3.13
C TYR A 81 0.62 -2.92 -2.46
N ARG A 82 0.06 -2.00 -1.67
CA ARG A 82 0.82 -0.94 -0.98
C ARG A 82 1.88 -1.52 -0.06
N VAL A 83 1.52 -2.50 0.78
CA VAL A 83 2.47 -3.16 1.69
C VAL A 83 3.56 -3.89 0.90
N LYS A 84 3.25 -4.55 -0.22
CA LYS A 84 4.27 -5.17 -1.09
C LYS A 84 5.25 -4.12 -1.64
N GLN A 85 4.77 -2.96 -2.09
CA GLN A 85 5.66 -1.89 -2.57
C GLN A 85 6.55 -1.36 -1.45
N MET A 86 6.00 -1.09 -0.27
CA MET A 86 6.79 -0.65 0.90
C MET A 86 7.88 -1.66 1.28
N LEU A 87 7.58 -2.95 1.25
CA LEU A 87 8.56 -4.01 1.49
C LEU A 87 9.66 -4.03 0.42
N ARG A 88 9.30 -3.88 -0.86
CA ARG A 88 10.27 -3.83 -1.96
C ARG A 88 11.17 -2.60 -1.86
N ASP A 89 10.60 -1.44 -1.55
CA ASP A 89 11.35 -0.21 -1.31
C ASP A 89 12.33 -0.36 -0.15
N PHE A 90 11.88 -0.97 0.96
CA PHE A 90 12.72 -1.24 2.12
C PHE A 90 13.88 -2.19 1.78
N LEU A 91 13.64 -3.20 0.94
CA LEU A 91 14.65 -4.15 0.51
C LEU A 91 15.64 -3.55 -0.51
N GLY A 92 15.14 -2.75 -1.45
CA GLY A 92 15.94 -2.09 -2.48
C GLY A 92 16.79 -0.94 -1.96
N GLN A 93 16.31 -0.23 -0.93
CA GLN A 93 17.05 0.74 -0.10
C GLN A 93 17.98 1.70 -0.85
N THR A 94 17.49 2.30 -1.93
CA THR A 94 18.24 3.28 -2.76
C THR A 94 18.23 4.70 -2.20
N LYS A 95 17.40 4.98 -1.17
CA LYS A 95 17.09 6.33 -0.67
C LYS A 95 17.70 6.65 0.71
N GLY A 96 18.67 5.86 1.17
CA GLY A 96 19.43 6.12 2.40
C GLY A 96 18.72 5.73 3.72
N ILE A 97 19.35 6.09 4.83
CA ILE A 97 18.97 5.64 6.18
C ILE A 97 17.64 6.23 6.67
N GLU A 98 17.37 7.51 6.39
CA GLU A 98 16.11 8.18 6.74
C GLU A 98 14.90 7.51 6.09
N SER A 99 15.03 7.03 4.85
CA SER A 99 13.98 6.24 4.20
C SER A 99 13.72 4.92 4.94
N SER A 100 14.75 4.33 5.54
CA SER A 100 14.62 3.09 6.30
C SER A 100 13.93 3.34 7.65
N VAL A 101 14.29 4.43 8.32
CA VAL A 101 13.61 4.92 9.53
C VAL A 101 12.12 5.09 9.26
N LYS A 102 11.77 5.82 8.20
CA LYS A 102 10.37 6.08 7.84
C LYS A 102 9.59 4.78 7.59
N LEU A 103 10.15 3.87 6.79
CA LEU A 103 9.48 2.60 6.46
C LEU A 103 9.33 1.69 7.69
N LEU A 104 10.32 1.64 8.58
CA LEU A 104 10.24 0.91 9.84
C LEU A 104 9.13 1.45 10.74
N THR A 105 9.02 2.78 10.87
CA THR A 105 7.91 3.43 11.59
C THR A 105 6.56 3.06 10.97
N GLU A 106 6.44 3.13 9.64
CA GLU A 106 5.20 2.77 8.95
C GLU A 106 4.81 1.30 9.14
N PHE A 107 5.78 0.37 9.19
CA PHE A 107 5.48 -1.03 9.51
C PHE A 107 4.92 -1.20 10.93
N TYR A 108 5.39 -0.40 11.89
CA TYR A 108 4.80 -0.36 13.24
C TYR A 108 3.38 0.21 13.22
N ASP A 109 3.14 1.30 12.51
CA ASP A 109 1.80 1.90 12.39
C ASP A 109 0.81 0.96 11.68
N LEU A 110 1.25 0.21 10.67
CA LEU A 110 0.44 -0.81 10.00
C LEU A 110 0.13 -2.00 10.93
N TYR A 111 1.12 -2.46 11.70
CA TYR A 111 0.90 -3.47 12.71
C TYR A 111 -0.16 -3.02 13.72
N CYS A 112 -0.05 -1.78 14.23
CA CYS A 112 -1.04 -1.18 15.12
C CYS A 112 -2.43 -1.08 14.48
N ARG A 113 -2.52 -0.90 13.15
CA ARG A 113 -3.77 -0.92 12.38
C ARG A 113 -4.29 -2.32 12.04
N GLY A 114 -3.75 -3.38 12.64
CA GLY A 114 -4.28 -4.75 12.47
C GLY A 114 -3.64 -5.55 11.32
N VAL A 115 -2.58 -5.03 10.69
CA VAL A 115 -1.76 -5.82 9.76
C VAL A 115 -0.82 -6.73 10.57
N SER A 116 -1.43 -7.68 11.27
CA SER A 116 -0.80 -8.47 12.34
C SER A 116 0.41 -9.29 11.90
N PHE A 117 0.47 -9.69 10.63
CA PHE A 117 1.59 -10.45 10.10
C PHE A 117 2.90 -9.65 9.97
N LEU A 118 2.83 -8.33 10.17
CA LEU A 118 3.98 -7.45 10.31
C LEU A 118 4.55 -7.44 11.73
N ASP A 119 4.05 -8.26 12.66
CA ASP A 119 4.51 -8.35 14.06
C ASP A 119 6.03 -8.21 14.26
N SER A 120 6.85 -9.01 13.57
CA SER A 120 8.30 -8.90 13.72
C SER A 120 8.85 -7.59 13.17
N LEU A 121 8.32 -7.08 12.05
CA LEU A 121 8.75 -5.82 11.46
C LEU A 121 8.33 -4.63 12.33
N GLY A 122 7.08 -4.62 12.77
CA GLY A 122 6.48 -3.56 13.57
C GLY A 122 7.02 -3.53 15.00
N LEU A 123 7.05 -4.65 15.71
CA LEU A 123 7.42 -4.67 17.13
C LEU A 123 8.92 -4.74 17.38
N ASN A 124 9.67 -5.55 16.64
CA ASN A 124 11.09 -5.74 16.94
C ASN A 124 11.96 -4.64 16.33
N TYR A 125 11.54 -4.04 15.21
CA TYR A 125 12.34 -3.04 14.50
C TYR A 125 11.64 -1.67 14.44
N GLY A 126 10.37 -1.62 14.01
CA GLY A 126 9.62 -0.36 13.91
C GLY A 126 9.49 0.36 15.25
N LEU A 127 8.98 -0.31 16.28
CA LEU A 127 8.85 0.22 17.63
C LEU A 127 10.21 0.63 18.21
N SER A 128 11.25 -0.17 17.99
CA SER A 128 12.62 0.14 18.41
C SER A 128 13.14 1.45 17.82
N VAL A 129 12.74 1.80 16.58
CA VAL A 129 13.06 3.09 15.95
C VAL A 129 12.17 4.22 16.47
N VAL A 130 10.88 3.96 16.70
CA VAL A 130 9.92 4.95 17.21
C VAL A 130 10.28 5.40 18.62
N CYS A 131 10.68 4.47 19.49
CA CYS A 131 11.03 4.74 20.88
C CYS A 131 12.51 5.11 21.08
N LEU A 132 13.29 5.25 20.01
CA LEU A 132 14.70 5.54 20.12
C LEU A 132 14.93 6.97 20.63
N ASP A 133 15.35 7.08 21.88
CA ASP A 133 15.81 8.32 22.48
C ASP A 133 17.34 8.38 22.43
N VAL A 134 17.88 9.16 21.49
CA VAL A 134 19.32 9.37 21.34
C VAL A 134 19.63 10.84 21.20
N ASP A 135 20.74 11.24 21.82
CA ASP A 135 21.22 12.62 21.87
C ASP A 135 21.78 13.17 20.54
N SER A 136 21.87 12.33 19.50
CA SER A 136 22.49 12.71 18.23
C SER A 136 22.02 11.86 17.05
N LEU A 137 21.95 12.49 15.88
CA LEU A 137 21.56 11.85 14.62
C LEU A 137 22.50 10.69 14.25
N ALA A 138 23.81 10.86 14.42
CA ALA A 138 24.78 9.81 14.09
C ALA A 138 24.60 8.53 14.92
N LYS A 139 24.18 8.64 16.19
CA LYS A 139 23.85 7.46 17.01
C LYS A 139 22.56 6.78 16.54
N ARG A 140 21.56 7.58 16.13
CA ARG A 140 20.32 7.07 15.52
C ARG A 140 20.62 6.27 14.27
N GLU A 141 21.39 6.84 13.35
CA GLU A 141 21.73 6.20 12.08
C GLU A 141 22.46 4.88 12.31
N ARG A 142 23.50 4.87 13.15
CA ARG A 142 24.26 3.64 13.48
C ARG A 142 23.38 2.57 14.13
N TYR A 143 22.47 2.96 15.02
CA TYR A 143 21.54 2.03 15.64
C TYR A 143 20.62 1.41 14.57
N VAL A 144 19.99 2.24 13.74
CA VAL A 144 19.11 1.76 12.67
C VAL A 144 19.88 0.87 11.69
N GLU A 145 21.08 1.27 11.27
CA GLU A 145 21.97 0.48 10.41
C GLU A 145 22.24 -0.92 10.98
N SER A 146 22.44 -1.02 12.30
CA SER A 146 22.65 -2.30 12.97
C SER A 146 21.43 -3.23 12.90
N LEU A 147 20.21 -2.67 12.83
CA LEU A 147 18.96 -3.43 12.71
C LEU A 147 18.68 -3.89 11.28
N LEU A 148 19.20 -3.19 10.27
CA LEU A 148 18.80 -3.38 8.87
C LEU A 148 19.01 -4.81 8.34
N PRO A 149 20.12 -5.52 8.62
CA PRO A 149 20.32 -6.87 8.08
C PRO A 149 19.21 -7.84 8.49
N ASP A 150 18.81 -7.78 9.76
CA ASP A 150 17.78 -8.65 10.33
C ASP A 150 16.38 -8.20 9.92
N ALA A 151 16.11 -6.89 9.97
CA ALA A 151 14.86 -6.33 9.47
C ALA A 151 14.62 -6.67 7.99
N LYS A 152 15.65 -6.59 7.14
CA LYS A 152 15.55 -6.98 5.71
C LYS A 152 15.33 -8.48 5.52
N ARG A 153 15.82 -9.32 6.43
CA ARG A 153 15.52 -10.76 6.39
C ARG A 153 14.04 -11.01 6.69
N GLU A 154 13.49 -10.35 7.70
CA GLU A 154 12.06 -10.44 8.02
C GLU A 154 11.17 -9.84 6.92
N ALA A 155 11.56 -8.71 6.33
CA ALA A 155 10.86 -8.11 5.20
C ALA A 155 10.78 -9.04 3.98
N ARG A 156 11.86 -9.77 3.68
CA ARG A 156 11.84 -10.80 2.61
C ARG A 156 10.84 -11.91 2.89
N LYS A 157 10.76 -12.39 4.14
CA LYS A 157 9.79 -13.42 4.52
C LYS A 157 8.36 -12.91 4.36
N VAL A 158 8.06 -11.73 4.89
CA VAL A 158 6.71 -11.13 4.78
C VAL A 158 6.32 -10.93 3.33
N LEU A 159 7.23 -10.40 2.50
CA LEU A 159 6.97 -10.24 1.06
C LEU A 159 6.65 -11.58 0.40
N HIS A 160 7.44 -12.61 0.70
CA HIS A 160 7.18 -13.97 0.21
C HIS A 160 5.80 -14.50 0.65
N TYR A 161 5.41 -14.29 1.90
CA TYR A 161 4.09 -14.70 2.42
C TYR A 161 2.92 -13.98 1.74
N LEU A 162 3.11 -12.72 1.36
CA LEU A 162 2.11 -11.96 0.61
C LEU A 162 2.06 -12.38 -0.86
N GLU A 163 3.18 -12.79 -1.44
CA GLU A 163 3.28 -13.22 -2.84
C GLU A 163 2.72 -14.62 -3.05
N ASN A 164 2.95 -15.54 -2.11
CA ASN A 164 2.44 -16.90 -2.17
C ASN A 164 1.02 -17.07 -1.57
N GLY A 165 0.47 -16.01 -0.97
CA GLY A 165 -0.86 -16.02 -0.36
C GLY A 165 -0.96 -16.71 1.00
N THR A 166 0.17 -17.01 1.66
CA THR A 166 0.21 -17.49 3.05
C THR A 166 -0.43 -16.49 4.01
N VAL A 167 -0.27 -15.19 3.73
CA VAL A 167 -0.98 -14.12 4.44
C VAL A 167 -1.74 -13.24 3.45
N LYS A 168 -2.89 -12.70 3.88
CA LYS A 168 -3.74 -11.84 3.06
C LYS A 168 -4.42 -10.76 3.89
N ILE A 169 -4.41 -9.52 3.39
CA ILE A 169 -5.22 -8.44 3.95
C ILE A 169 -6.63 -8.54 3.36
N LEU A 170 -7.63 -8.55 4.22
CA LEU A 170 -9.04 -8.61 3.86
C LEU A 170 -9.62 -7.20 3.77
N ASN A 171 -10.77 -7.07 3.11
CA ASN A 171 -11.46 -5.79 3.05
C ASN A 171 -11.82 -5.31 4.45
N THR A 172 -11.59 -4.03 4.68
CA THR A 172 -12.07 -3.33 5.87
C THR A 172 -13.59 -3.26 5.84
N GLU A 173 -14.23 -3.53 6.97
CA GLU A 173 -15.63 -3.13 7.13
C GLU A 173 -15.70 -1.60 7.14
N GLN A 174 -16.80 -1.04 6.61
CA GLN A 174 -16.98 0.40 6.33
C GLN A 174 -16.75 1.34 7.54
N TYR A 175 -16.63 0.79 8.75
CA TYR A 175 -16.41 1.51 10.00
C TYR A 175 -15.24 0.97 10.85
N SER A 176 -14.44 0.04 10.32
CA SER A 176 -13.27 -0.49 11.03
C SER A 176 -12.03 0.32 10.68
N TYR A 177 -11.45 0.98 11.68
CA TYR A 177 -10.11 1.58 11.59
C TYR A 177 -8.98 0.52 11.52
N TYR A 178 -9.32 -0.76 11.70
CA TYR A 178 -8.40 -1.88 11.70
C TYR A 178 -8.61 -2.80 10.50
N PHE A 179 -7.51 -3.25 9.91
CA PHE A 179 -7.47 -4.30 8.91
C PHE A 179 -7.73 -5.66 9.56
N ARG A 180 -8.44 -6.54 8.84
CA ARG A 180 -8.48 -7.97 9.14
C ARG A 180 -7.48 -8.69 8.24
N CYS A 181 -6.72 -9.61 8.81
CA CYS A 181 -5.76 -10.41 8.07
C CYS A 181 -6.08 -11.89 8.22
N LEU A 182 -5.90 -12.63 7.14
CA LEU A 182 -5.80 -14.08 7.16
C LEU A 182 -4.31 -14.43 7.20
N ASP A 183 -3.92 -15.29 8.15
CA ASP A 183 -2.52 -15.65 8.40
C ASP A 183 -2.39 -17.16 8.62
N HIS A 184 -1.99 -17.89 7.59
CA HIS A 184 -1.81 -19.34 7.65
C HIS A 184 -0.46 -19.77 8.24
N ARG A 185 0.42 -18.84 8.62
CA ARG A 185 1.70 -19.17 9.29
C ARG A 185 1.47 -19.73 10.69
N ARG A 186 0.35 -19.34 11.30
CA ARG A 186 -0.05 -19.66 12.67
C ARG A 186 -1.19 -20.70 12.72
N SER A 187 -1.35 -21.49 11.67
CA SER A 187 -2.35 -22.58 11.67
C SER A 187 -1.99 -23.57 12.79
N ASP A 188 -2.90 -23.73 13.76
CA ASP A 188 -2.90 -24.76 14.80
C ASP A 188 -2.87 -26.19 14.23
#